data_AF-A0A7X4HWG6-F1
#
_entry.id   AF-A0A7X4HWG6-F1
#
_cell.length_a   1.000
_cell.length_b   1.000
_cell.length_c   1.000
_cell.angle_alpha   90.00
_cell.angle_beta   90.00
_cell.angle_gamma   90.00
#
_symmetry.space_group_name_H-M   'P 1'
#
loop_
_entity.id
_entity.type
_entity.pdbx_description
1 polymer ?
#
loop_
_entity_poly.entity_id
_entity_poly.type
_entity_poly.pdbx_seq_one_letter_code
_entity_poly.pdbx_strand_id
1 'polypeptide(L)'
;MVSRYAPGAVLAVTLAMVVPLSAAAAQDPPGAQPYRQVCEFCHGAAGGGDIAPALVPFGFDAEYVLAVVREGYGQMPPISRRELDDDAVRQVAAYLEVLTSPQAPPAPPSEEVEAEAEESAAEAAEAAEAAEAVEAVETSEYDGPRTPEGQPDLNGIWQALNAASWDVRAHNAQDGVPAGLGVVEGGEIPYQPWAAAQQRENYANRLTADPLRQCFLPGVPRVTYLPFPFRILQTPDHVVITYEFAHVVRIIYTDGSPHPLPNDFWMGDSRGHWDGDTLVVDTTHFNGRAWFDAAGNFHSDGLHVVERYTPVTPYHLDYEVTIEDPEVFTRPWTMRMPLYRRMEAGLQLLDYDCVDFILQALETPEGGAR
;
A
#
# COMPACT_ATOMS: atom_id res chain seq x y z
N MET A 1 69.05 -26.47 -63.49
CA MET A 1 70.00 -27.31 -62.72
C MET A 1 69.73 -27.04 -61.24
N VAL A 2 68.73 -27.69 -60.68
CA VAL A 2 68.83 -28.88 -59.78
C VAL A 2 69.71 -28.61 -58.56
N SER A 3 69.06 -28.37 -57.42
CA SER A 3 69.56 -28.76 -56.09
C SER A 3 68.34 -28.79 -55.15
N ARG A 4 67.56 -29.88 -55.15
CA ARG A 4 67.69 -31.09 -54.31
C ARG A 4 67.91 -30.77 -52.82
N TYR A 5 66.82 -30.97 -52.09
CA TYR A 5 66.70 -31.16 -50.64
C TYR A 5 67.61 -32.28 -50.10
N ALA A 6 68.12 -32.09 -48.89
CA ALA A 6 68.34 -33.15 -47.90
C ALA A 6 68.04 -32.59 -46.48
N PRO A 7 67.37 -33.35 -45.59
CA PRO A 7 66.88 -32.85 -44.32
C PRO A 7 67.90 -33.02 -43.19
N GLY A 8 68.15 -31.96 -42.44
CA GLY A 8 68.90 -31.99 -41.18
C GLY A 8 67.93 -31.94 -40.00
N ALA A 9 67.98 -32.95 -39.16
CA ALA A 9 67.19 -33.09 -37.94
C ALA A 9 67.39 -31.88 -37.01
N VAL A 10 66.31 -31.15 -36.73
CA VAL A 10 66.26 -30.16 -35.65
C VAL A 10 65.53 -30.80 -34.49
N LEU A 11 66.28 -31.02 -33.41
CA LEU A 11 65.81 -31.43 -32.10
C LEU A 11 64.92 -30.30 -31.55
N ALA A 12 63.61 -30.41 -31.72
CA ALA A 12 62.67 -29.48 -31.12
C ALA A 12 62.59 -29.78 -29.62
N VAL A 13 63.22 -28.92 -28.82
CA VAL A 13 62.96 -28.83 -27.38
C VAL A 13 61.51 -28.40 -27.22
N THR A 14 60.63 -29.36 -26.92
CA THR A 14 59.25 -29.10 -26.50
C THR A 14 59.32 -28.41 -25.14
N LEU A 15 59.33 -27.08 -25.17
CA LEU A 15 58.96 -26.26 -24.03
C LEU A 15 57.48 -26.55 -23.77
N ALA A 16 57.19 -27.44 -22.82
CA ALA A 16 55.85 -27.62 -22.30
C ALA A 16 55.44 -26.29 -21.65
N MET A 17 54.74 -25.45 -22.40
CA MET A 17 53.95 -24.38 -21.82
C MET A 17 52.90 -25.07 -20.96
N VAL A 18 53.14 -25.10 -19.65
CA VAL A 18 52.10 -25.30 -18.66
C VAL A 18 51.20 -24.08 -18.77
N VAL A 19 50.21 -24.17 -19.65
CA VAL A 19 49.07 -23.26 -19.66
C VAL A 19 48.39 -23.47 -18.31
N PRO A 20 48.26 -22.43 -17.46
CA PRO A 20 47.48 -22.58 -16.25
C PRO A 20 46.07 -22.96 -16.69
N LEU A 21 45.61 -24.11 -16.20
CA LEU A 21 44.24 -24.58 -16.36
C LEU A 21 43.36 -23.48 -15.77
N SER A 22 42.79 -22.64 -16.64
CA SER A 22 41.83 -21.62 -16.25
C SER A 22 40.79 -22.28 -15.36
N ALA A 23 40.48 -21.64 -14.24
CA ALA A 23 39.33 -21.97 -13.42
C ALA A 23 38.15 -22.27 -14.35
N ALA A 24 37.56 -23.46 -14.23
CA ALA A 24 36.31 -23.76 -14.88
C ALA A 24 35.35 -22.64 -14.48
N ALA A 25 35.06 -21.73 -15.41
CA ALA A 25 34.00 -20.76 -15.23
C ALA A 25 32.77 -21.58 -14.87
N ALA A 26 32.22 -21.37 -13.67
CA ALA A 26 30.97 -21.98 -13.28
C ALA A 26 29.99 -21.69 -14.41
N GLN A 27 29.53 -22.74 -15.11
CA GLN A 27 28.58 -22.58 -16.19
C GLN A 27 27.31 -22.03 -15.55
N ASP A 28 26.89 -20.85 -16.00
CA ASP A 28 25.64 -20.26 -15.55
C ASP A 28 24.49 -21.27 -15.71
N PRO A 29 23.53 -21.31 -14.76
CA PRO A 29 22.39 -22.21 -14.87
C PRO A 29 21.61 -21.95 -16.18
N PRO A 30 21.03 -23.00 -16.80
CA PRO A 30 20.14 -22.84 -17.94
C PRO A 30 19.06 -21.79 -17.61
N GLY A 31 18.82 -20.85 -18.53
CA GLY A 31 17.88 -19.74 -18.30
C GLY A 31 18.53 -18.41 -17.89
N ALA A 32 19.72 -18.42 -17.30
CA ALA A 32 20.40 -17.18 -16.90
C ALA A 32 20.79 -16.30 -18.10
N GLN A 33 21.39 -16.89 -19.14
CA GLN A 33 21.76 -16.15 -20.35
C GLN A 33 20.54 -15.55 -21.07
N PRO A 34 19.47 -16.30 -21.38
CA PRO A 34 18.29 -15.70 -22.02
C PRO A 34 17.60 -14.65 -21.14
N TYR A 35 17.62 -14.82 -19.81
CA TYR A 35 17.13 -13.80 -18.87
C TYR A 35 17.90 -12.48 -19.03
N ARG A 36 19.24 -12.55 -19.00
CA ARG A 36 20.09 -11.36 -19.16
C ARG A 36 19.95 -10.68 -20.53
N GLN A 37 19.69 -11.47 -21.56
CA GLN A 37 19.56 -10.97 -22.92
C GLN A 37 18.27 -10.17 -23.15
N VAL A 38 17.16 -10.57 -22.51
CA VAL A 38 15.82 -10.04 -22.86
C VAL A 38 15.12 -9.41 -21.66
N CYS A 39 15.26 -9.99 -20.47
CA CYS A 39 14.44 -9.65 -19.31
C CYS A 39 15.17 -8.69 -18.35
N GLU A 40 16.48 -8.84 -18.16
CA GLU A 40 17.26 -8.10 -17.15
C GLU A 40 17.21 -6.58 -17.32
N PHE A 41 17.18 -6.08 -18.56
CA PHE A 41 17.10 -4.64 -18.81
C PHE A 41 15.88 -3.99 -18.15
N CYS A 42 14.76 -4.71 -18.07
CA CYS A 42 13.54 -4.22 -17.46
C CYS A 42 13.38 -4.73 -16.02
N HIS A 43 13.63 -6.02 -15.79
CA HIS A 43 13.35 -6.69 -14.51
C HIS A 43 14.55 -6.70 -13.55
N GLY A 44 15.60 -5.95 -13.86
CA GLY A 44 16.78 -5.80 -13.02
C GLY A 44 17.68 -7.03 -12.98
N ALA A 45 18.87 -6.86 -12.41
CA ALA A 45 19.81 -7.96 -12.20
C ALA A 45 19.17 -9.05 -11.32
N ALA A 46 19.27 -10.31 -11.77
CA ALA A 46 18.70 -11.48 -11.08
C ALA A 46 17.20 -11.38 -10.72
N GLY A 47 16.41 -10.58 -11.46
CA GLY A 47 14.97 -10.46 -11.23
C GLY A 47 14.59 -9.54 -10.08
N GLY A 48 15.51 -8.70 -9.58
CA GLY A 48 15.27 -7.79 -8.45
C GLY A 48 14.36 -6.60 -8.72
N GLY A 49 13.92 -6.41 -9.97
CA GLY A 49 13.09 -5.28 -10.40
C GLY A 49 13.91 -4.03 -10.75
N ASP A 50 13.44 -3.28 -11.73
CA ASP A 50 13.97 -1.96 -12.11
C ASP A 50 12.86 -1.16 -12.81
N ILE A 51 12.95 -0.99 -14.14
CA ILE A 51 11.92 -0.36 -14.98
C ILE A 51 10.60 -1.15 -14.92
N ALA A 52 10.70 -2.48 -14.80
CA ALA A 52 9.60 -3.41 -14.62
C ALA A 52 9.68 -4.12 -13.27
N PRO A 53 8.57 -4.68 -12.76
CA PRO A 53 8.52 -5.28 -11.43
C PRO A 53 9.54 -6.40 -11.21
N ALA A 54 9.91 -6.62 -9.94
CA ALA A 54 10.73 -7.76 -9.56
C ALA A 54 10.04 -9.09 -9.93
N LEU A 55 10.83 -10.02 -10.47
CA LEU A 55 10.40 -11.38 -10.80
C LEU A 55 10.80 -12.39 -9.73
N VAL A 56 11.64 -11.99 -8.78
CA VAL A 56 12.02 -12.78 -7.60
C VAL A 56 11.49 -12.07 -6.34
N PRO A 57 10.80 -12.76 -5.40
CA PRO A 57 10.48 -14.19 -5.42
C PRO A 57 9.50 -14.56 -6.54
N PHE A 58 9.86 -15.61 -7.28
CA PHE A 58 9.16 -16.13 -8.44
C PHE A 58 8.07 -17.11 -8.00
N GLY A 59 6.84 -16.85 -8.42
CA GLY A 59 5.66 -17.63 -8.02
C GLY A 59 4.73 -18.00 -9.18
N PHE A 60 5.20 -17.91 -10.42
CA PHE A 60 4.39 -18.14 -11.62
C PHE A 60 4.75 -19.46 -12.30
N ASP A 61 3.76 -20.12 -12.90
CA ASP A 61 4.03 -21.32 -13.69
C ASP A 61 4.65 -20.99 -15.07
N ALA A 62 5.46 -21.91 -15.60
CA ALA A 62 6.22 -21.68 -16.83
C ALA A 62 5.33 -21.43 -18.07
N GLU A 63 4.10 -21.95 -18.10
CA GLU A 63 3.18 -21.75 -19.22
C GLU A 63 2.44 -20.41 -19.11
N TYR A 64 2.15 -19.95 -17.89
CA TYR A 64 1.72 -18.58 -17.64
C TYR A 64 2.79 -17.57 -18.04
N VAL A 65 4.06 -17.81 -17.69
CA VAL A 65 5.17 -16.96 -18.14
C VAL A 65 5.27 -16.96 -19.66
N LEU A 66 5.11 -18.11 -20.31
CA LEU A 66 5.10 -18.20 -21.76
C LEU A 66 3.96 -17.38 -22.38
N ALA A 67 2.74 -17.46 -21.83
CA ALA A 67 1.61 -16.66 -22.29
C ALA A 67 1.88 -15.16 -22.16
N VAL A 68 2.35 -14.71 -20.99
CA VAL A 68 2.68 -13.31 -20.70
C VAL A 68 3.78 -12.79 -21.63
N VAL A 69 4.84 -13.58 -21.85
CA VAL A 69 5.94 -13.20 -22.76
C VAL A 69 5.47 -13.12 -24.21
N ARG A 70 4.51 -13.92 -24.64
CA ARG A 70 4.04 -13.95 -26.04
C ARG A 70 2.95 -12.94 -26.35
N GLU A 71 2.07 -12.70 -25.40
CA GLU A 71 0.91 -11.81 -25.58
C GLU A 71 1.21 -10.39 -25.08
N GLY A 72 2.24 -10.25 -24.24
CA GLY A 72 2.48 -9.03 -23.49
C GLY A 72 1.49 -8.91 -22.32
N TYR A 73 1.83 -8.06 -21.36
CA TYR A 73 0.95 -7.80 -20.22
C TYR A 73 1.12 -6.36 -19.73
N GLY A 74 0.04 -5.58 -19.81
CA GLY A 74 0.08 -4.15 -19.51
C GLY A 74 1.07 -3.40 -20.41
N GLN A 75 2.13 -2.85 -19.81
CA GLN A 75 3.21 -2.14 -20.53
C GLN A 75 4.35 -3.08 -20.95
N MET A 76 4.32 -4.36 -20.56
CA MET A 76 5.31 -5.34 -21.03
C MET A 76 4.99 -5.72 -22.48
N PRO A 77 5.87 -5.41 -23.46
CA PRO A 77 5.60 -5.71 -24.85
C PRO A 77 5.66 -7.23 -25.10
N PRO A 78 4.91 -7.76 -26.09
CA PRO A 78 5.04 -9.14 -26.51
C PRO A 78 6.44 -9.37 -27.11
N ILE A 79 7.12 -10.41 -26.65
CA ILE A 79 8.44 -10.84 -27.13
C ILE A 79 8.24 -11.95 -28.16
N SER A 80 8.76 -11.72 -29.36
CA SER A 80 8.60 -12.68 -30.45
C SER A 80 9.42 -13.94 -30.24
N ARG A 81 8.97 -15.06 -30.83
CA ARG A 81 9.75 -16.32 -30.86
C ARG A 81 11.11 -16.22 -31.55
N ARG A 82 11.36 -15.14 -32.29
CA ARG A 82 12.67 -14.87 -32.91
C ARG A 82 13.67 -14.28 -31.91
N GLU A 83 13.17 -13.57 -30.90
CA GLU A 83 13.99 -12.91 -29.89
C GLU A 83 14.22 -13.81 -28.67
N LEU A 84 13.21 -14.59 -28.30
CA LEU A 84 13.28 -15.58 -27.23
C LEU A 84 12.33 -16.73 -27.56
N ASP A 85 12.83 -17.93 -27.87
CA ASP A 85 11.98 -19.08 -28.20
C ASP A 85 11.27 -19.67 -26.98
N ASP A 86 10.28 -20.55 -27.20
CA ASP A 86 9.40 -21.04 -26.13
C ASP A 86 10.18 -21.89 -25.08
N ASP A 87 11.24 -22.59 -25.49
CA ASP A 87 12.07 -23.38 -24.58
C ASP A 87 12.99 -22.49 -23.74
N ALA A 88 13.51 -21.41 -24.31
CA ALA A 88 14.28 -20.41 -23.60
C ALA A 88 13.40 -19.68 -22.56
N VAL A 89 12.14 -19.40 -22.85
CA VAL A 89 11.20 -18.83 -21.86
C VAL A 89 11.00 -19.77 -20.67
N ARG A 90 10.80 -21.07 -20.91
CA ARG A 90 10.68 -22.06 -19.84
C ARG A 90 11.95 -22.19 -19.01
N GLN A 91 13.12 -22.08 -19.64
CA GLN A 91 14.40 -22.06 -18.93
C GLN A 91 14.55 -20.80 -18.07
N VAL A 92 14.10 -19.63 -18.55
CA VAL A 92 14.08 -18.39 -17.75
C VAL A 92 13.18 -18.55 -16.52
N ALA A 93 11.99 -19.14 -16.66
CA ALA A 93 11.11 -19.42 -15.53
C ALA A 93 11.78 -20.33 -14.49
N ALA A 94 12.41 -21.43 -14.94
CA ALA A 94 13.16 -22.32 -14.05
C ALA A 94 14.36 -21.63 -13.37
N TYR A 95 15.05 -20.73 -14.08
CA TYR A 95 16.13 -19.94 -13.51
C TYR A 95 15.64 -19.00 -12.39
N LEU A 96 14.53 -18.30 -12.60
CA LEU A 96 13.92 -17.41 -11.60
C LEU A 96 13.41 -18.19 -10.38
N GLU A 97 12.89 -19.41 -10.58
CA GLU A 97 12.51 -20.32 -9.50
C GLU A 97 13.72 -20.74 -8.65
N VAL A 98 14.87 -21.01 -9.28
CA VAL A 98 16.13 -21.30 -8.56
C VAL A 98 16.59 -20.09 -7.74
N LEU A 99 16.47 -18.88 -8.27
CA LEU A 99 16.82 -17.64 -7.54
C LEU A 99 15.89 -17.34 -6.36
N THR A 100 14.70 -17.95 -6.36
CA THR A 100 13.69 -17.78 -5.31
C THR A 100 13.87 -18.77 -4.16
N SER A 101 14.58 -19.87 -4.40
CA SER A 101 14.87 -20.87 -3.37
C SER A 101 15.96 -20.38 -2.41
N PRO A 102 15.82 -20.57 -1.08
CA PRO A 102 16.83 -20.13 -0.13
C PRO A 102 18.14 -20.90 -0.34
N GLN A 103 19.14 -20.23 -0.90
CA GLN A 103 20.48 -20.76 -0.95
C GLN A 103 21.12 -20.62 0.44
N ALA A 104 21.29 -21.76 1.12
CA ALA A 104 21.84 -21.82 2.47
C ALA A 104 23.24 -21.15 2.55
N PRO A 105 23.50 -20.28 3.54
CA PRO A 105 24.86 -19.87 3.83
C PRO A 105 25.66 -21.05 4.44
N PRO A 106 26.98 -21.12 4.22
CA PRO A 106 27.81 -22.15 4.84
C PRO A 106 27.79 -21.97 6.36
N ALA A 107 27.49 -23.05 7.08
CA ALA A 107 27.46 -23.09 8.53
C ALA A 107 28.81 -22.65 9.14
N PRO A 108 28.82 -21.87 10.24
CA PRO A 108 30.01 -21.74 11.06
C PRO A 108 30.22 -23.03 11.86
N PRO A 109 31.46 -23.42 12.17
CA PRO A 109 31.72 -24.59 13.00
C PRO A 109 31.27 -24.32 14.44
N SER A 110 30.70 -25.37 15.02
CA SER A 110 30.28 -25.49 16.42
C SER A 110 31.44 -25.30 17.39
N GLU A 111 31.24 -24.46 18.41
CA GLU A 111 31.73 -24.69 19.77
C GLU A 111 31.06 -23.69 20.75
N GLU A 112 30.45 -24.27 21.80
CA GLU A 112 30.19 -23.67 23.14
C GLU A 112 29.10 -22.57 23.23
N VAL A 113 28.12 -22.57 24.14
CA VAL A 113 27.84 -23.33 25.36
C VAL A 113 26.37 -23.09 25.73
N GLU A 114 25.73 -24.10 26.32
CA GLU A 114 24.40 -24.05 26.94
C GLU A 114 24.33 -23.07 28.13
N ALA A 115 23.09 -22.71 28.47
CA ALA A 115 22.65 -21.91 29.64
C ALA A 115 22.61 -20.39 29.34
N GLU A 116 21.56 -19.64 29.66
CA GLU A 116 20.59 -19.76 30.74
C GLU A 116 19.22 -19.25 30.28
N ALA A 117 18.20 -20.08 30.47
CA ALA A 117 16.82 -19.62 30.54
C ALA A 117 16.60 -19.13 31.97
N GLU A 118 16.74 -17.82 32.22
CA GLU A 118 16.27 -17.13 33.43
C GLU A 118 16.55 -15.61 33.34
N GLU A 119 15.88 -14.89 32.44
CA GLU A 119 15.78 -13.42 32.59
C GLU A 119 14.47 -12.86 32.00
N SER A 120 13.35 -13.49 32.37
CA SER A 120 12.00 -12.94 32.18
C SER A 120 11.49 -12.41 33.52
N ALA A 121 11.87 -11.19 33.92
CA ALA A 121 11.22 -10.48 35.03
C ALA A 121 11.52 -8.97 35.14
N ALA A 122 12.29 -8.35 34.24
CA ALA A 122 12.68 -6.94 34.38
C ALA A 122 12.06 -5.98 33.33
N GLU A 123 11.61 -6.46 32.16
CA GLU A 123 11.06 -5.59 31.10
C GLU A 123 9.55 -5.32 31.19
N ALA A 124 8.87 -5.81 32.23
CA ALA A 124 7.44 -5.56 32.45
C ALA A 124 7.14 -4.33 33.35
N ALA A 125 8.18 -3.61 33.80
CA ALA A 125 8.03 -2.42 34.65
C ALA A 125 8.26 -1.10 33.87
N GLU A 126 8.76 -1.14 32.64
CA GLU A 126 9.08 0.04 31.83
C GLU A 126 7.98 0.38 30.79
N ALA A 127 6.87 -0.35 30.79
CA ALA A 127 5.69 -0.07 29.96
C ALA A 127 4.56 0.66 30.72
N ALA A 128 4.74 0.90 32.02
CA ALA A 128 3.75 1.57 32.88
C ALA A 128 4.15 3.01 33.27
N GLU A 129 5.33 3.48 32.86
CA GLU A 129 5.86 4.83 33.11
C GLU A 129 5.98 5.64 31.80
N ALA A 130 5.03 5.44 30.88
CA ALA A 130 4.76 6.35 29.76
C ALA A 130 3.33 6.90 29.81
N ALA A 131 2.55 6.49 30.81
CA ALA A 131 1.33 7.18 31.23
C ALA A 131 1.71 8.10 32.40
N GLU A 132 1.56 9.41 32.18
CA GLU A 132 1.67 10.47 33.19
C GLU A 132 3.05 11.15 33.34
N ALA A 133 3.38 11.99 32.36
CA ALA A 133 4.16 13.21 32.59
C ALA A 133 3.77 14.35 31.61
N VAL A 134 2.80 15.14 32.07
CA VAL A 134 2.69 16.61 32.02
C VAL A 134 2.68 17.34 30.65
N GLU A 135 1.51 17.93 30.37
CA GLU A 135 1.30 19.29 29.85
C GLU A 135 2.54 20.02 29.28
N ALA A 136 2.51 20.18 27.97
CA ALA A 136 2.69 21.48 27.35
C ALA A 136 1.50 21.69 26.41
N VAL A 137 0.63 22.65 26.73
CA VAL A 137 -0.27 23.23 25.72
C VAL A 137 0.64 23.96 24.75
N GLU A 138 1.05 23.27 23.68
CA GLU A 138 1.64 23.91 22.52
C GLU A 138 0.60 24.93 22.03
N THR A 139 0.90 26.20 22.24
CA THR A 139 0.11 27.28 21.65
C THR A 139 0.22 27.12 20.15
N SER A 140 -0.85 26.64 19.54
CA SER A 140 -0.92 26.45 18.11
C SER A 140 -0.54 27.73 17.35
N GLU A 141 0.23 27.55 16.27
CA GLU A 141 0.63 28.60 15.33
C GLU A 141 -0.54 29.12 14.47
N TYR A 142 -1.74 28.53 14.57
CA TYR A 142 -2.87 28.92 13.75
C TYR A 142 -3.42 30.31 14.11
N ASP A 143 -3.30 31.24 13.16
CA ASP A 143 -3.73 32.63 13.25
C ASP A 143 -5.08 32.92 12.56
N GLY A 144 -5.80 31.86 12.16
CA GLY A 144 -7.04 31.98 11.40
C GLY A 144 -8.31 32.21 12.24
N PRO A 145 -9.48 32.18 11.60
CA PRO A 145 -10.77 32.37 12.26
C PRO A 145 -11.03 31.38 13.39
N ARG A 146 -11.72 31.83 14.43
CA ARG A 146 -12.06 31.03 15.62
C ARG A 146 -13.54 31.13 15.94
N THR A 147 -14.08 30.08 16.55
CA THR A 147 -15.43 30.03 17.12
C THR A 147 -15.55 30.99 18.31
N PRO A 148 -16.77 31.36 18.74
CA PRO A 148 -16.98 32.12 19.97
C PRO A 148 -16.35 31.47 21.22
N GLU A 149 -16.25 30.14 21.22
CA GLU A 149 -15.65 29.33 22.28
C GLU A 149 -14.11 29.26 22.20
N GLY A 150 -13.51 29.83 21.15
CA GLY A 150 -12.06 30.02 21.00
C GLY A 150 -11.33 28.93 20.22
N GLN A 151 -12.02 27.86 19.80
CA GLN A 151 -11.43 26.83 18.94
C GLN A 151 -11.31 27.32 17.51
N PRO A 152 -10.43 26.73 16.68
CA PRO A 152 -10.41 27.02 15.26
C PRO A 152 -11.77 26.80 14.57
N ASP A 153 -12.13 27.75 13.71
CA ASP A 153 -13.31 27.67 12.88
C ASP A 153 -13.03 26.87 11.60
N LEU A 154 -13.36 25.59 11.67
CA LEU A 154 -13.33 24.60 10.60
C LEU A 154 -14.58 24.65 9.70
N ASN A 155 -15.59 25.49 9.99
CA ASN A 155 -16.83 25.53 9.20
C ASN A 155 -16.52 25.81 7.72
N GLY A 156 -17.01 24.98 6.80
CA GLY A 156 -16.73 25.17 5.39
C GLY A 156 -16.89 23.90 4.57
N ILE A 157 -16.65 24.02 3.26
CA ILE A 157 -16.57 22.88 2.35
C ILE A 157 -15.09 22.54 2.15
N TRP A 158 -14.75 21.27 2.36
CA TRP A 158 -13.41 20.73 2.33
C TRP A 158 -13.36 19.54 1.37
N GLN A 159 -12.17 19.20 0.89
CA GLN A 159 -11.95 18.04 0.05
C GLN A 159 -10.51 17.55 0.15
N ALA A 160 -10.32 16.22 0.16
CA ALA A 160 -9.02 15.64 -0.14
C ALA A 160 -8.75 15.68 -1.66
N LEU A 161 -7.64 16.27 -2.08
CA LEU A 161 -7.24 16.34 -3.48
C LEU A 161 -6.11 15.35 -3.76
N ASN A 162 -6.41 14.05 -3.68
CA ASN A 162 -5.45 12.97 -3.87
C ASN A 162 -6.10 11.72 -4.49
N ALA A 163 -5.34 10.62 -4.58
CA ALA A 163 -5.79 9.33 -5.10
C ALA A 163 -6.00 8.27 -4.01
N ALA A 164 -6.09 8.65 -2.73
CA ALA A 164 -6.13 7.72 -1.60
C ALA A 164 -7.40 6.84 -1.61
N SER A 165 -8.50 7.29 -2.20
CA SER A 165 -9.70 6.46 -2.39
C SER A 165 -9.48 5.25 -3.30
N TRP A 166 -8.44 5.29 -4.14
CA TRP A 166 -8.05 4.21 -5.06
C TRP A 166 -7.06 3.24 -4.42
N ASP A 167 -5.99 3.75 -3.84
CA ASP A 167 -5.07 3.02 -2.95
C ASP A 167 -4.43 4.05 -2.01
N VAL A 168 -4.46 3.79 -0.70
CA VAL A 168 -3.79 4.65 0.29
C VAL A 168 -2.27 4.55 0.20
N ARG A 169 -1.72 3.52 -0.45
CA ARG A 169 -0.28 3.41 -0.76
C ARG A 169 0.06 4.05 -2.10
N ALA A 170 1.36 4.28 -2.31
CA ALA A 170 1.85 4.76 -3.59
C ALA A 170 1.54 3.77 -4.71
N HIS A 171 1.07 4.26 -5.85
CA HIS A 171 0.69 3.43 -6.99
C HIS A 171 0.83 4.20 -8.31
N ASN A 172 1.20 3.48 -9.36
CA ASN A 172 1.18 3.99 -10.73
C ASN A 172 -0.26 4.05 -11.26
N ALA A 173 -0.47 4.90 -12.26
CA ALA A 173 -1.73 4.96 -12.99
C ALA A 173 -2.01 3.62 -13.69
N GLN A 174 -3.28 3.22 -13.70
CA GLN A 174 -3.81 2.08 -14.43
C GLN A 174 -5.07 2.54 -15.19
N ASP A 175 -5.64 1.67 -16.03
CA ASP A 175 -6.88 2.01 -16.71
C ASP A 175 -7.98 2.33 -15.69
N GLY A 176 -8.59 3.52 -15.79
CA GLY A 176 -9.57 4.03 -14.84
C GLY A 176 -9.03 4.41 -13.44
N VAL A 177 -7.73 4.31 -13.18
CA VAL A 177 -7.12 4.60 -11.86
C VAL A 177 -5.98 5.62 -12.01
N PRO A 178 -6.08 6.82 -11.41
CA PRO A 178 -4.98 7.79 -11.45
C PRO A 178 -3.77 7.31 -10.64
N ALA A 179 -2.58 7.84 -10.94
CA ALA A 179 -1.41 7.61 -10.08
C ALA A 179 -1.54 8.36 -8.75
N GLY A 180 -0.94 7.82 -7.69
CA GLY A 180 -0.94 8.42 -6.36
C GLY A 180 0.39 8.25 -5.64
N LEU A 181 0.79 9.25 -4.86
CA LEU A 181 2.00 9.21 -4.03
C LEU A 181 1.85 8.37 -2.76
N GLY A 182 0.62 7.94 -2.44
CA GLY A 182 0.28 7.34 -1.16
C GLY A 182 0.17 8.36 -0.03
N VAL A 183 -0.54 7.98 1.01
CA VAL A 183 -0.78 8.77 2.23
C VAL A 183 -0.34 8.02 3.49
N VAL A 184 0.06 6.75 3.38
CA VAL A 184 0.57 5.93 4.48
C VAL A 184 1.98 6.41 4.87
N GLU A 185 2.18 6.73 6.15
CA GLU A 185 3.50 7.02 6.68
C GLU A 185 4.43 5.81 6.55
N GLY A 186 5.60 6.01 5.93
CA GLY A 186 6.52 4.91 5.61
C GLY A 186 6.09 4.01 4.45
N GLY A 187 4.89 4.23 3.87
CA GLY A 187 4.42 3.54 2.66
C GLY A 187 3.96 2.09 2.85
N GLU A 188 4.11 1.52 4.04
CA GLU A 188 3.79 0.12 4.33
C GLU A 188 2.62 -0.02 5.28
N ILE A 189 1.67 -0.90 4.94
CA ILE A 189 0.59 -1.32 5.83
C ILE A 189 1.03 -2.62 6.53
N PRO A 190 1.14 -2.65 7.86
CA PRO A 190 1.76 -3.73 8.60
C PRO A 190 0.79 -4.91 8.81
N TYR A 191 0.27 -5.48 7.74
CA TYR A 191 -0.68 -6.61 7.79
C TYR A 191 -0.14 -7.81 8.56
N GLN A 192 -1.04 -8.50 9.27
CA GLN A 192 -0.81 -9.90 9.62
C GLN A 192 -0.71 -10.77 8.35
N PRO A 193 -0.02 -11.92 8.40
CA PRO A 193 0.17 -12.76 7.21
C PRO A 193 -1.14 -13.20 6.52
N TRP A 194 -2.16 -13.53 7.32
CA TRP A 194 -3.48 -13.92 6.79
C TRP A 194 -4.18 -12.73 6.12
N ALA A 195 -4.09 -11.54 6.72
CA ALA A 195 -4.72 -10.33 6.23
C ALA A 195 -4.09 -9.84 4.93
N ALA A 196 -2.78 -10.00 4.77
CA ALA A 196 -2.11 -9.71 3.50
C ALA A 196 -2.64 -10.59 2.35
N ALA A 197 -3.00 -11.85 2.62
CA ALA A 197 -3.63 -12.72 1.62
C ALA A 197 -5.05 -12.27 1.29
N GLN A 198 -5.84 -11.91 2.31
CA GLN A 198 -7.19 -11.38 2.12
C GLN A 198 -7.19 -10.07 1.32
N GLN A 199 -6.26 -9.15 1.58
CA GLN A 199 -6.14 -7.89 0.83
C GLN A 199 -5.88 -8.15 -0.66
N ARG A 200 -5.05 -9.16 -1.01
CA ARG A 200 -4.82 -9.54 -2.40
C ARG A 200 -6.08 -10.13 -3.06
N GLU A 201 -6.83 -10.94 -2.32
CA GLU A 201 -8.12 -11.47 -2.79
C GLU A 201 -9.14 -10.35 -3.00
N ASN A 202 -9.23 -9.42 -2.05
CA ASN A 202 -10.05 -8.22 -2.15
C ASN A 202 -9.68 -7.40 -3.39
N TYR A 203 -8.40 -7.14 -3.61
CA TYR A 203 -7.92 -6.42 -4.79
C TYR A 203 -8.29 -7.12 -6.10
N ALA A 204 -8.12 -8.45 -6.18
CA ALA A 204 -8.47 -9.23 -7.36
C ALA A 204 -9.97 -9.18 -7.66
N ASN A 205 -10.81 -9.13 -6.62
CA ASN A 205 -12.27 -9.13 -6.73
C ASN A 205 -12.91 -7.74 -6.57
N ARG A 206 -12.12 -6.67 -6.48
CA ARG A 206 -12.56 -5.32 -6.08
C ARG A 206 -13.73 -4.76 -6.89
N LEU A 207 -13.89 -5.18 -8.15
CA LEU A 207 -14.98 -4.70 -9.01
C LEU A 207 -16.36 -5.12 -8.50
N THR A 208 -16.43 -6.27 -7.82
CA THR A 208 -17.68 -6.83 -7.26
C THR A 208 -17.70 -6.88 -5.74
N ALA A 209 -16.52 -6.93 -5.10
CA ALA A 209 -16.38 -7.10 -3.66
C ALA A 209 -16.24 -5.79 -2.87
N ASP A 210 -15.82 -4.67 -3.50
CA ASP A 210 -15.71 -3.39 -2.78
C ASP A 210 -17.10 -2.89 -2.35
N PRO A 211 -17.38 -2.76 -1.02
CA PRO A 211 -18.68 -2.33 -0.52
C PRO A 211 -19.10 -0.96 -1.04
N LEU A 212 -18.15 -0.06 -1.31
CA LEU A 212 -18.43 1.27 -1.81
C LEU A 212 -19.10 1.21 -3.20
N ARG A 213 -18.70 0.25 -4.04
CA ARG A 213 -19.30 0.03 -5.37
C ARG A 213 -20.73 -0.49 -5.30
N GLN A 214 -21.12 -1.02 -4.16
CA GLN A 214 -22.47 -1.48 -3.86
C GLN A 214 -23.29 -0.42 -3.09
N CYS A 215 -22.77 0.81 -3.01
CA CYS A 215 -23.36 1.93 -2.29
C CYS A 215 -23.52 1.74 -0.79
N PHE A 216 -22.75 0.82 -0.19
CA PHE A 216 -22.62 0.80 1.26
C PHE A 216 -21.83 2.00 1.75
N LEU A 217 -22.04 2.33 3.03
CA LEU A 217 -21.36 3.45 3.67
C LEU A 217 -19.84 3.17 3.73
N PRO A 218 -18.99 4.14 3.33
CA PRO A 218 -17.54 3.97 3.22
C PRO A 218 -16.80 3.71 4.54
N GLY A 219 -17.42 3.99 5.68
CA GLY A 219 -16.72 4.03 6.97
C GLY A 219 -15.74 5.21 7.08
N VAL A 220 -15.05 5.27 8.21
CA VAL A 220 -13.96 6.23 8.44
C VAL A 220 -12.64 5.46 8.47
N PRO A 221 -11.55 6.03 7.95
CA PRO A 221 -11.43 7.38 7.37
C PRO A 221 -11.85 7.52 5.89
N ARG A 222 -12.21 6.43 5.19
CA ARG A 222 -12.42 6.44 3.72
C ARG A 222 -13.37 7.53 3.23
N VAL A 223 -14.46 7.78 3.95
CA VAL A 223 -15.43 8.84 3.60
C VAL A 223 -14.77 10.22 3.42
N THR A 224 -13.72 10.52 4.18
CA THR A 224 -13.06 11.84 4.23
C THR A 224 -12.18 12.10 3.01
N TYR A 225 -11.67 11.04 2.37
CA TYR A 225 -10.80 11.14 1.19
C TYR A 225 -11.40 10.51 -0.07
N LEU A 226 -12.72 10.33 -0.10
CA LEU A 226 -13.42 10.16 -1.37
C LEU A 226 -13.18 11.39 -2.27
N PRO A 227 -13.24 11.24 -3.61
CA PRO A 227 -12.99 12.34 -4.55
C PRO A 227 -14.17 13.33 -4.63
N PHE A 228 -14.89 13.53 -3.52
CA PHE A 228 -16.04 14.42 -3.40
C PHE A 228 -15.82 15.41 -2.25
N PRO A 229 -16.34 16.63 -2.33
CA PRO A 229 -16.32 17.56 -1.21
C PRO A 229 -17.17 17.06 -0.04
N PHE A 230 -16.91 17.62 1.13
CA PHE A 230 -17.74 17.48 2.33
C PHE A 230 -17.80 18.80 3.08
N ARG A 231 -18.86 19.00 3.86
CA ARG A 231 -19.05 20.22 4.64
C ARG A 231 -18.91 19.93 6.12
N ILE A 232 -18.08 20.71 6.80
CA ILE A 232 -17.99 20.74 8.26
C ILE A 232 -18.89 21.85 8.78
N LEU A 233 -19.69 21.51 9.80
CA LEU A 233 -20.50 22.43 10.59
C LEU A 233 -20.16 22.22 12.07
N GLN A 234 -19.75 23.27 12.76
CA GLN A 234 -19.41 23.21 14.18
C GLN A 234 -20.50 23.86 15.03
N THR A 235 -20.87 23.20 16.11
CA THR A 235 -21.63 23.74 17.24
C THR A 235 -20.73 23.69 18.49
N PRO A 236 -21.14 24.30 19.62
CA PRO A 236 -20.35 24.23 20.86
C PRO A 236 -20.13 22.79 21.39
N ASP A 237 -21.02 21.86 21.03
CA ASP A 237 -21.09 20.51 21.59
C ASP A 237 -20.96 19.39 20.53
N HIS A 238 -20.93 19.72 19.24
CA HIS A 238 -20.78 18.74 18.16
C HIS A 238 -20.04 19.33 16.96
N VAL A 239 -19.39 18.44 16.20
CA VAL A 239 -18.96 18.71 14.82
C VAL A 239 -19.72 17.78 13.90
N VAL A 240 -20.46 18.34 12.95
CA VAL A 240 -21.23 17.60 11.96
C VAL A 240 -20.53 17.68 10.62
N ILE A 241 -20.28 16.53 10.00
CA ILE A 241 -19.72 16.44 8.65
C ILE A 241 -20.77 15.85 7.73
N THR A 242 -21.15 16.59 6.70
CA THR A 242 -22.03 16.10 5.63
C THR A 242 -21.21 15.85 4.37
N TYR A 243 -21.27 14.64 3.84
CA TYR A 243 -20.53 14.22 2.66
C TYR A 243 -21.43 14.23 1.42
N GLU A 244 -20.87 14.60 0.27
CA GLU A 244 -21.59 14.57 -1.01
C GLU A 244 -21.94 13.12 -1.41
N PHE A 245 -21.06 12.16 -1.15
CA PHE A 245 -21.33 10.73 -1.35
C PHE A 245 -22.48 10.25 -0.47
N ALA A 246 -23.54 9.72 -1.09
CA ALA A 246 -24.68 9.06 -0.45
C ALA A 246 -25.34 9.87 0.69
N HIS A 247 -25.18 11.20 0.68
CA HIS A 247 -25.64 12.12 1.74
C HIS A 247 -25.27 11.67 3.15
N VAL A 248 -24.08 11.05 3.31
CA VAL A 248 -23.66 10.57 4.61
C VAL A 248 -23.52 11.75 5.57
N VAL A 249 -24.14 11.61 6.75
CA VAL A 249 -23.98 12.56 7.85
C VAL A 249 -23.25 11.87 8.98
N ARG A 250 -22.08 12.39 9.33
CA ARG A 250 -21.31 11.99 10.51
C ARG A 250 -21.47 13.04 11.59
N ILE A 251 -21.83 12.62 12.78
CA ILE A 251 -21.89 13.48 13.96
C ILE A 251 -20.74 13.08 14.88
N ILE A 252 -19.89 14.03 15.20
CA ILE A 252 -18.79 13.90 16.14
C ILE A 252 -19.21 14.64 17.40
N TYR A 253 -19.49 13.90 18.48
CA TYR A 253 -19.91 14.48 19.75
C TYR A 253 -18.70 15.05 20.49
N THR A 254 -18.72 16.34 20.82
CA THR A 254 -17.62 17.02 21.55
C THR A 254 -18.02 17.46 22.96
N ASP A 255 -19.12 16.89 23.47
CA ASP A 255 -19.71 17.18 24.78
C ASP A 255 -19.08 16.36 25.93
N GLY A 256 -18.06 15.54 25.63
CA GLY A 256 -17.40 14.65 26.59
C GLY A 256 -18.20 13.40 26.94
N SER A 257 -19.28 13.11 26.20
CA SER A 257 -20.00 11.85 26.35
C SER A 257 -19.13 10.64 25.97
N PRO A 258 -19.23 9.51 26.69
CA PRO A 258 -18.50 8.31 26.33
C PRO A 258 -19.10 7.67 25.07
N HIS A 259 -18.32 6.80 24.44
CA HIS A 259 -18.86 5.87 23.44
C HIS A 259 -20.01 5.04 24.05
N PRO A 260 -21.03 4.67 23.25
CA PRO A 260 -22.12 3.82 23.71
C PRO A 260 -21.62 2.38 23.91
N LEU A 261 -22.51 1.45 24.24
CA LEU A 261 -22.15 0.03 24.15
C LEU A 261 -21.82 -0.37 22.70
N PRO A 262 -20.98 -1.41 22.50
CA PRO A 262 -20.63 -1.89 21.17
C PRO A 262 -21.84 -2.13 20.27
N ASN A 263 -21.68 -1.76 19.00
CA ASN A 263 -22.73 -1.78 18.00
C ASN A 263 -22.11 -1.98 16.61
N ASP A 264 -22.92 -2.30 15.61
CA ASP A 264 -22.46 -2.66 14.26
C ASP A 264 -22.53 -1.46 13.30
N PHE A 265 -21.88 -0.33 13.64
CA PHE A 265 -21.94 0.86 12.81
C PHE A 265 -21.04 0.75 11.58
N TRP A 266 -21.50 1.24 10.43
CA TRP A 266 -20.63 1.38 9.25
C TRP A 266 -19.63 2.53 9.42
N MET A 267 -20.07 3.63 10.01
CA MET A 267 -19.27 4.86 10.19
C MET A 267 -18.57 4.94 11.54
N GLY A 268 -18.75 3.93 12.40
CA GLY A 268 -18.37 3.96 13.81
C GLY A 268 -19.17 4.98 14.63
N ASP A 269 -18.88 5.05 15.93
CA ASP A 269 -19.33 6.10 16.84
C ASP A 269 -18.15 7.04 17.12
N SER A 270 -18.31 8.34 16.87
CA SER A 270 -17.21 9.32 16.93
C SER A 270 -17.32 10.28 18.12
N ARG A 271 -16.25 10.39 18.91
CA ARG A 271 -16.12 11.32 20.04
C ARG A 271 -14.94 12.24 19.80
N GLY A 272 -15.22 13.53 19.84
CA GLY A 272 -14.24 14.57 19.58
C GLY A 272 -13.86 15.32 20.85
N HIS A 273 -12.63 15.80 20.90
CA HIS A 273 -12.19 16.82 21.85
C HIS A 273 -11.15 17.71 21.19
N TRP A 274 -10.89 18.86 21.82
CA TRP A 274 -9.87 19.79 21.34
C TRP A 274 -8.58 19.62 22.14
N ASP A 275 -7.49 19.38 21.42
CA ASP A 275 -6.12 19.35 21.92
C ASP A 275 -5.38 20.55 21.32
N GLY A 276 -5.33 21.64 22.07
CA GLY A 276 -4.97 22.95 21.53
C GLY A 276 -5.93 23.35 20.40
N ASP A 277 -5.39 23.50 19.19
CA ASP A 277 -6.15 23.81 17.99
C ASP A 277 -6.52 22.57 17.14
N THR A 278 -6.15 21.39 17.60
CA THR A 278 -6.44 20.14 16.89
C THR A 278 -7.78 19.58 17.37
N LEU A 279 -8.70 19.30 16.44
CA LEU A 279 -9.83 18.44 16.75
C LEU A 279 -9.36 16.99 16.66
N VAL A 280 -9.29 16.32 17.81
CA VAL A 280 -8.96 14.90 17.94
C VAL A 280 -10.25 14.11 18.02
N VAL A 281 -10.41 13.11 17.17
CA VAL A 281 -11.63 12.31 17.05
C VAL A 281 -11.30 10.83 17.24
N ASP A 282 -11.80 10.26 18.32
CA ASP A 282 -11.77 8.83 18.62
C ASP A 282 -13.01 8.18 17.97
N THR A 283 -12.82 7.10 17.23
CA THR A 283 -13.91 6.35 16.62
C THR A 283 -13.73 4.85 16.79
N THR A 284 -14.80 4.18 17.24
CA THR A 284 -14.86 2.73 17.44
C THR A 284 -16.26 2.18 17.05
N HIS A 285 -16.54 0.91 17.37
CA HIS A 285 -17.81 0.22 17.12
C HIS A 285 -18.16 0.07 15.64
N PHE A 286 -17.18 -0.36 14.86
CA PHE A 286 -17.35 -0.67 13.44
C PHE A 286 -17.93 -2.07 13.25
N ASN A 287 -18.60 -2.30 12.13
CA ASN A 287 -19.07 -3.63 11.74
C ASN A 287 -18.06 -4.47 10.93
N GLY A 288 -16.85 -3.94 10.68
CA GLY A 288 -15.78 -4.62 9.94
C GLY A 288 -16.05 -4.86 8.45
N ARG A 289 -17.05 -4.22 7.85
CA ARG A 289 -17.44 -4.47 6.45
C ARG A 289 -16.81 -3.51 5.45
N ALA A 290 -16.47 -2.30 5.89
CA ALA A 290 -15.90 -1.27 5.01
C ALA A 290 -14.44 -1.58 4.65
N TRP A 291 -14.00 -1.04 3.53
CA TRP A 291 -12.61 -1.04 3.10
C TRP A 291 -12.05 0.38 3.20
N PHE A 292 -10.74 0.52 3.34
CA PHE A 292 -10.04 1.81 3.30
C PHE A 292 -9.97 2.39 1.90
N ASP A 293 -9.97 1.57 0.85
CA ASP A 293 -9.88 2.04 -0.55
C ASP A 293 -10.29 0.96 -1.56
N ALA A 294 -10.23 1.31 -2.84
CA ALA A 294 -10.49 0.38 -3.95
C ALA A 294 -9.35 -0.64 -4.18
N ALA A 295 -8.25 -0.56 -3.44
CA ALA A 295 -7.16 -1.52 -3.47
C ALA A 295 -7.35 -2.68 -2.50
N GLY A 296 -8.53 -2.78 -1.87
CA GLY A 296 -8.87 -3.92 -1.02
C GLY A 296 -8.25 -3.87 0.37
N ASN A 297 -7.62 -2.75 0.74
CA ASN A 297 -7.15 -2.54 2.11
C ASN A 297 -8.37 -2.49 3.04
N PHE A 298 -8.36 -3.28 4.11
CA PHE A 298 -9.55 -3.55 4.93
C PHE A 298 -9.22 -3.61 6.42
N HIS A 299 -10.26 -3.70 7.25
CA HIS A 299 -10.19 -3.82 8.70
C HIS A 299 -11.25 -4.80 9.22
N SER A 300 -11.12 -5.22 10.48
CA SER A 300 -12.11 -6.01 11.23
C SER A 300 -13.12 -5.09 11.94
N ASP A 301 -14.05 -5.68 12.69
CA ASP A 301 -14.93 -4.96 13.62
C ASP A 301 -14.20 -4.43 14.87
N GLY A 302 -12.99 -4.96 15.14
CA GLY A 302 -12.07 -4.47 16.16
C GLY A 302 -11.30 -3.18 15.81
N LEU A 303 -11.65 -2.51 14.71
CA LEU A 303 -11.03 -1.25 14.30
C LEU A 303 -11.22 -0.15 15.35
N HIS A 304 -10.13 0.54 15.66
CA HIS A 304 -10.10 1.80 16.39
C HIS A 304 -9.36 2.84 15.54
N VAL A 305 -9.96 4.02 15.40
CA VAL A 305 -9.45 5.10 14.55
C VAL A 305 -9.33 6.37 15.39
N VAL A 306 -8.14 6.96 15.38
CA VAL A 306 -7.91 8.30 15.94
C VAL A 306 -7.59 9.25 14.80
N GLU A 307 -8.51 10.16 14.49
CA GLU A 307 -8.30 11.23 13.52
C GLU A 307 -7.90 12.52 14.20
N ARG A 308 -6.98 13.27 13.59
CA ARG A 308 -6.56 14.61 14.03
C ARG A 308 -6.77 15.57 12.88
N TYR A 309 -7.64 16.56 13.08
CA TYR A 309 -7.86 17.66 12.14
C TYR A 309 -7.16 18.90 12.67
N THR A 310 -5.98 19.19 12.13
CA THR A 310 -5.13 20.30 12.57
C THR A 310 -5.18 21.43 11.54
N PRO A 311 -5.77 22.58 11.84
CA PRO A 311 -5.77 23.70 10.91
C PRO A 311 -4.36 24.31 10.82
N VAL A 312 -3.77 24.26 9.63
CA VAL A 312 -2.44 24.85 9.39
C VAL A 312 -2.53 26.24 8.76
N THR A 313 -3.59 26.50 7.99
CA THR A 313 -3.94 27.84 7.48
C THR A 313 -5.47 27.95 7.39
N PRO A 314 -6.06 29.12 7.14
CA PRO A 314 -7.51 29.24 6.95
C PRO A 314 -8.10 28.39 5.79
N TYR A 315 -7.23 27.80 4.97
CA TYR A 315 -7.58 27.06 3.75
C TYR A 315 -7.08 25.61 3.72
N HIS A 316 -6.32 25.18 4.73
CA HIS A 316 -5.71 23.85 4.75
C HIS A 316 -5.82 23.25 6.15
N LEU A 317 -6.27 22.00 6.22
CA LEU A 317 -6.12 21.16 7.41
C LEU A 317 -5.05 20.11 7.11
N ASP A 318 -4.14 19.90 8.05
CA ASP A 318 -3.38 18.65 8.11
C ASP A 318 -4.29 17.60 8.76
N TYR A 319 -4.58 16.54 8.03
CA TYR A 319 -5.43 15.45 8.46
C TYR A 319 -4.57 14.20 8.64
N GLU A 320 -4.45 13.79 9.89
CA GLU A 320 -3.70 12.62 10.32
C GLU A 320 -4.68 11.58 10.87
N VAL A 321 -4.45 10.32 10.55
CA VAL A 321 -5.27 9.21 11.01
C VAL A 321 -4.40 8.09 11.51
N THR A 322 -4.53 7.74 12.78
CA THR A 322 -3.93 6.53 13.35
C THR A 322 -4.94 5.39 13.30
N ILE A 323 -4.52 4.27 12.74
CA ILE A 323 -5.32 3.05 12.58
C ILE A 323 -4.79 1.97 13.52
N GLU A 324 -5.68 1.46 14.36
CA GLU A 324 -5.40 0.40 15.31
C GLU A 324 -6.41 -0.74 15.09
N ASP A 325 -5.91 -1.91 14.71
CA ASP A 325 -6.72 -3.12 14.59
C ASP A 325 -5.76 -4.31 14.77
N PRO A 326 -5.63 -4.85 15.99
CA PRO A 326 -4.68 -5.93 16.26
C PRO A 326 -5.10 -7.26 15.62
N GLU A 327 -6.32 -7.40 15.10
CA GLU A 327 -6.74 -8.60 14.38
C GLU A 327 -6.17 -8.61 12.96
N VAL A 328 -6.13 -7.45 12.31
CA VAL A 328 -5.70 -7.30 10.91
C VAL A 328 -4.24 -6.85 10.78
N PHE A 329 -3.73 -6.04 11.71
CA PHE A 329 -2.39 -5.44 11.66
C PHE A 329 -1.50 -5.92 12.81
N THR A 330 -0.18 -5.92 12.55
CA THR A 330 0.85 -6.29 13.52
C THR A 330 1.26 -5.13 14.44
N ARG A 331 0.95 -3.90 14.05
CA ARG A 331 1.15 -2.66 14.81
C ARG A 331 0.23 -1.56 14.29
N PRO A 332 -0.03 -0.50 15.08
CA PRO A 332 -0.66 0.71 14.57
C PRO A 332 0.10 1.31 13.40
N TRP A 333 -0.63 1.98 12.50
CA TRP A 333 -0.06 2.69 11.36
C TRP A 333 -0.84 3.96 11.07
N THR A 334 -0.20 4.90 10.38
CA THR A 334 -0.70 6.26 10.23
C THR A 334 -0.85 6.63 8.77
N MET A 335 -1.91 7.39 8.46
CA MET A 335 -2.09 8.10 7.20
C MET A 335 -2.06 9.61 7.42
N ARG A 336 -1.50 10.34 6.46
CA ARG A 336 -1.51 11.82 6.47
C ARG A 336 -1.81 12.38 5.11
N MET A 337 -2.68 13.38 5.07
CA MET A 337 -2.96 14.12 3.85
C MET A 337 -3.52 15.52 4.17
N PRO A 338 -3.26 16.51 3.30
CA PRO A 338 -3.92 17.81 3.43
C PRO A 338 -5.39 17.72 2.97
N LEU A 339 -6.25 18.42 3.69
CA LEU A 339 -7.62 18.74 3.26
C LEU A 339 -7.67 20.20 2.83
N TYR A 340 -8.26 20.43 1.66
CA TYR A 340 -8.29 21.75 1.03
C TYR A 340 -9.67 22.36 1.16
N ARG A 341 -9.72 23.61 1.65
CA ARG A 341 -10.96 24.37 1.66
C ARG A 341 -11.34 24.75 0.23
N ARG A 342 -12.58 24.47 -0.15
CA ARG A 342 -13.15 24.86 -1.45
C ARG A 342 -13.64 26.30 -1.37
N MET A 343 -13.27 27.12 -2.37
CA MET A 343 -13.38 28.59 -2.34
C MET A 343 -14.17 29.16 -3.52
N GLU A 344 -14.76 28.29 -4.34
CA GLU A 344 -15.53 28.67 -5.51
C GLU A 344 -16.76 29.51 -5.11
N ALA A 345 -17.02 30.59 -5.87
CA ALA A 345 -18.16 31.45 -5.62
C ALA A 345 -19.47 30.70 -5.81
N GLY A 346 -20.34 30.73 -4.80
CA GLY A 346 -21.65 30.07 -4.83
C GLY A 346 -21.57 28.55 -4.72
N LEU A 347 -20.45 27.99 -4.24
CA LEU A 347 -20.29 26.55 -4.05
C LEU A 347 -21.39 25.99 -3.14
N GLN A 348 -22.02 24.93 -3.62
CA GLN A 348 -22.98 24.12 -2.89
C GLN A 348 -22.42 22.70 -2.82
N LEU A 349 -22.63 22.04 -1.69
CA LEU A 349 -22.42 20.60 -1.62
C LEU A 349 -23.54 19.96 -2.45
N LEU A 350 -23.18 19.17 -3.46
CA LEU A 350 -24.13 18.59 -4.39
C LEU A 350 -24.48 17.16 -3.97
N ASP A 351 -25.43 16.57 -4.69
CA ASP A 351 -25.92 15.22 -4.43
C ASP A 351 -25.15 14.22 -5.27
N TYR A 352 -24.53 13.23 -4.61
CA TYR A 352 -24.05 12.01 -5.24
C TYR A 352 -24.88 10.82 -4.73
N ASP A 353 -26.00 10.55 -5.40
CA ASP A 353 -26.85 9.39 -5.10
C ASP A 353 -26.31 8.15 -5.79
N CYS A 354 -25.50 7.39 -5.03
CA CYS A 354 -24.92 6.16 -5.51
C CYS A 354 -25.99 5.12 -5.90
N VAL A 355 -27.09 5.02 -5.14
CA VAL A 355 -28.11 3.97 -5.31
C VAL A 355 -28.84 4.17 -6.63
N ASP A 356 -29.18 5.42 -6.95
CA ASP A 356 -29.82 5.77 -8.22
C ASP A 356 -28.99 5.31 -9.43
N PHE A 357 -27.66 5.42 -9.38
CA PHE A 357 -26.80 4.95 -10.46
C PHE A 357 -26.82 3.42 -10.64
N ILE A 358 -26.84 2.67 -9.53
CA ILE A 358 -26.96 1.21 -9.58
C ILE A 358 -28.33 0.81 -10.15
N LEU A 359 -29.41 1.44 -9.70
CA LEU A 359 -30.77 1.15 -10.17
C LEU A 359 -30.90 1.41 -11.68
N GLN A 360 -30.39 2.53 -12.17
CA GLN A 360 -30.38 2.83 -13.61
C GLN A 360 -29.61 1.79 -14.41
N ALA A 361 -28.47 1.31 -13.92
CA ALA A 361 -27.69 0.26 -14.57
C ALA A 361 -28.48 -1.06 -14.67
N LEU A 362 -29.26 -1.41 -13.64
CA LEU A 362 -30.12 -2.59 -13.61
C LEU A 362 -31.33 -2.47 -14.56
N GLU A 363 -31.85 -1.26 -14.77
CA GLU A 363 -33.00 -1.00 -15.64
C GLU A 363 -32.65 -0.95 -17.14
N THR A 364 -31.37 -0.79 -17.50
CA THR A 364 -30.96 -0.75 -18.91
C THR A 364 -30.98 -2.14 -19.57
N PRO A 365 -31.63 -2.31 -20.75
CA PRO A 365 -31.84 -3.63 -21.39
C PRO A 365 -30.59 -4.41 -21.80
N GLU A 366 -29.41 -3.77 -21.81
CA GLU A 366 -28.14 -4.39 -22.25
C GLU A 366 -27.34 -5.04 -21.11
N GLY A 367 -27.83 -5.01 -19.87
CA GLY A 367 -27.24 -5.80 -18.78
C GLY A 367 -25.82 -5.34 -18.39
N GLY A 368 -25.74 -4.19 -17.73
CA GLY A 368 -24.75 -3.89 -16.68
C GLY A 368 -23.30 -4.37 -16.86
N ALA A 369 -22.67 -4.12 -18.02
CA ALA A 369 -21.22 -4.20 -18.16
C ALA A 369 -20.68 -2.84 -18.58
N ARG A 370 -20.21 -2.06 -17.61
CA ARG A 370 -19.23 -0.98 -17.81
C ARG A 370 -18.14 -1.10 -16.77
#